data_AF-A0A2K2AU75-F1
#
_entry.id   AF-A0A2K2AU75-F1
#
_cell.length_a   1.000
_cell.length_b   1.000
_cell.length_c   1.000
_cell.angle_alpha   90.00
_cell.angle_beta   90.00
_cell.angle_gamma   90.00
#
_symmetry.space_group_name_H-M   'P 1'
#
loop_
_entity.id
_entity.type
_entity.pdbx_description
1 polymer ?
#
loop_
_entity_poly.entity_id
_entity_poly.type
_entity_poly.pdbx_seq_one_letter_code
_entity_poly.pdbx_strand_id
1 'polypeptide(L)'
;MHTGYCRPTASPPPPAIQELCATIRVLPPQDSYTSMLRNNVRSRAWGAGIGCSYRVERCCIVKKGGGTIDLEPCLTHTSAVEPTLAPVVVERTMTTRAAASNALRQQRFVREVTIQYNLCNEPWIKYSISIVADKGLKKPLYTSARLKKGEVLYLETHSCRYELCFTGEKMVKATQASQVHEETEKSHNHHPHSSNGEKTDSDNVLIDIFRWSRCKKPLPQKVMRSVGIPLPLEHVEVLEENLDWEDVQWSQTGVWIAGKEYALARVHFLSPS
;
A
#
# COMPACT_ATOMS: atom_id res chain seq x y z
N MET A 1 6.15 18.20 0.68
CA MET A 1 5.50 17.31 -0.30
C MET A 1 4.76 18.08 -1.39
N HIS A 2 3.62 18.72 -1.10
CA HIS A 2 2.88 19.53 -2.09
C HIS A 2 3.76 20.59 -2.79
N THR A 3 4.57 21.30 -2.01
CA THR A 3 5.53 22.31 -2.46
C THR A 3 6.83 21.76 -3.09
N GLY A 4 6.95 20.43 -3.26
CA GLY A 4 8.03 19.83 -4.05
C GLY A 4 9.36 19.59 -3.33
N TYR A 5 9.50 19.93 -2.05
CA TYR A 5 10.74 19.71 -1.31
C TYR A 5 11.01 18.24 -0.93
N CYS A 6 9.98 17.39 -0.90
CA CYS A 6 10.14 15.98 -0.56
C CYS A 6 9.09 15.13 -1.28
N ARG A 7 9.47 13.90 -1.63
CA ARG A 7 8.58 12.92 -2.28
C ARG A 7 8.01 11.97 -1.22
N PRO A 8 6.72 11.63 -1.27
CA PRO A 8 6.21 10.50 -0.51
C PRO A 8 6.87 9.22 -1.08
N THR A 9 7.73 8.59 -0.30
CA THR A 9 8.33 7.29 -0.66
C THR A 9 7.94 6.27 0.40
N ALA A 10 7.68 5.03 -0.03
CA ALA A 10 7.53 3.92 0.89
C ALA A 10 8.88 3.43 1.44
N SER A 11 9.98 3.76 0.78
CA SER A 11 11.33 3.45 1.25
C SER A 11 11.69 4.28 2.49
N PRO A 12 12.37 3.68 3.48
CA PRO A 12 12.91 4.44 4.61
C PRO A 12 13.90 5.50 4.11
N PRO A 13 14.01 6.65 4.81
CA PRO A 13 15.01 7.66 4.47
C PRO A 13 16.43 7.08 4.63
N PRO A 14 17.41 7.54 3.82
CA PRO A 14 18.80 7.11 3.96
C PRO A 14 19.32 7.25 5.41
N PRO A 15 20.11 6.29 5.93
CA PRO A 15 20.54 6.28 7.34
C PRO A 15 21.32 7.53 7.81
N ALA A 16 21.92 8.26 6.86
CA ALA A 16 22.66 9.51 7.11
C ALA A 16 21.76 10.71 7.44
N ILE A 17 20.46 10.64 7.12
CA ILE A 17 19.47 11.67 7.43
C ILE A 17 19.09 11.55 8.91
N GLN A 18 19.19 12.66 9.64
CA GLN A 18 18.70 12.78 11.01
C GLN A 18 17.27 13.32 11.04
N GLU A 19 17.03 14.42 10.34
CA GLU A 19 15.72 15.09 10.31
C GLU A 19 15.51 15.87 9.01
N LEU A 20 14.23 16.12 8.71
CA LEU A 20 13.77 17.04 7.68
C LEU A 20 13.18 18.26 8.37
N CYS A 21 13.80 19.41 8.17
CA CYS A 21 13.35 20.67 8.74
C CYS A 21 12.62 21.49 7.67
N ALA A 22 11.49 22.09 8.04
CA ALA A 22 10.73 22.99 7.18
C ALA A 22 10.52 24.33 7.90
N THR A 23 11.02 25.40 7.32
CA THR A 23 10.77 26.76 7.80
C THR A 23 9.49 27.26 7.15
N ILE A 24 8.52 27.65 7.97
CA ILE A 24 7.26 28.22 7.52
C ILE A 24 7.18 29.71 7.86
N ARG A 25 6.54 30.48 6.99
CA ARG A 25 6.11 31.85 7.28
C ARG A 25 4.62 31.87 7.48
N VAL A 26 4.19 32.34 8.64
CA VAL A 26 2.77 32.60 8.94
C VAL A 26 2.35 33.85 8.16
N LEU A 27 1.16 33.77 7.58
CA LEU A 27 0.57 34.79 6.72
C LEU A 27 -0.87 35.06 7.18
N PRO A 28 -1.44 36.23 6.86
CA PRO A 28 -2.88 36.47 7.05
C PRO A 28 -3.75 35.41 6.35
N PRO A 29 -4.99 35.20 6.79
CA PRO A 29 -5.95 34.36 6.07
C PRO A 29 -6.24 34.96 4.69
N GLN A 30 -6.62 34.11 3.73
CA GLN A 30 -7.04 34.55 2.39
C GLN A 30 -8.55 34.49 2.28
N ASP A 31 -9.11 35.34 1.43
CA ASP A 31 -10.56 35.39 1.14
C ASP A 31 -11.05 34.10 0.48
N SER A 32 -10.17 33.41 -0.24
CA SER A 32 -10.41 32.07 -0.76
C SER A 32 -9.10 31.34 -1.06
N TYR A 33 -9.14 30.01 -0.96
CA TYR A 33 -8.03 29.12 -1.30
C TYR A 33 -8.44 28.23 -2.45
N THR A 34 -7.65 28.26 -3.53
CA THR A 34 -7.87 27.42 -4.70
C THR A 34 -7.24 26.03 -4.52
N SER A 35 -7.94 25.00 -5.00
CA SER A 35 -7.38 23.65 -5.07
C SER A 35 -6.32 23.59 -6.15
N MET A 36 -5.12 23.11 -5.82
CA MET A 36 -4.03 22.87 -6.77
C MET A 36 -3.48 21.46 -6.61
N LEU A 37 -3.28 20.77 -7.73
CA LEU A 37 -2.55 19.50 -7.78
C LEU A 37 -1.08 19.81 -8.10
N ARG A 38 -0.17 19.44 -7.20
CA ARG A 38 1.29 19.57 -7.38
C ARG A 38 1.97 18.36 -6.77
N ASN A 39 2.98 17.81 -7.46
CA ASN A 39 3.75 16.67 -6.94
C ASN A 39 2.87 15.48 -6.52
N ASN A 40 1.82 15.19 -7.31
CA ASN A 40 0.81 14.18 -7.00
C ASN A 40 0.10 14.36 -5.65
N VAL A 41 0.12 15.57 -5.07
CA VAL A 41 -0.64 15.95 -3.87
C VAL A 41 -1.63 17.05 -4.27
N ARG A 42 -2.91 16.84 -4.00
CA ARG A 42 -3.96 17.84 -4.23
C ARG A 42 -4.26 18.62 -2.95
N SER A 43 -4.15 19.94 -3.00
CA SER A 43 -4.71 20.81 -1.95
C SER A 43 -6.22 20.94 -2.14
N ARG A 44 -6.96 21.00 -1.03
CA ARG A 44 -8.40 21.24 -1.03
C ARG A 44 -8.70 22.72 -1.26
N ALA A 45 -9.75 23.04 -2.00
CA ALA A 45 -10.28 24.40 -2.05
C ALA A 45 -11.01 24.73 -0.73
N TRP A 46 -10.79 25.93 -0.21
CA TRP A 46 -11.41 26.41 1.02
C TRP A 46 -11.94 27.82 0.77
N GLY A 47 -13.12 28.16 1.27
CA GLY A 47 -13.63 29.54 1.26
C GLY A 47 -12.80 30.48 2.15
N ALA A 48 -13.39 31.59 2.60
CA ALA A 48 -12.70 32.56 3.45
C ALA A 48 -12.11 31.89 4.70
N GLY A 49 -10.81 32.14 4.93
CA GLY A 49 -10.08 31.56 6.04
C GLY A 49 -10.43 32.21 7.37
N ILE A 50 -10.65 31.38 8.40
CA ILE A 50 -10.66 31.80 9.81
C ILE A 50 -9.26 31.52 10.37
N GLY A 51 -8.58 32.55 10.87
CA GLY A 51 -7.28 32.43 11.52
C GLY A 51 -6.11 32.93 10.65
N CYS A 52 -5.29 32.02 10.12
CA CYS A 52 -4.08 32.36 9.39
C CYS A 52 -3.82 31.42 8.19
N SER A 53 -2.98 31.85 7.26
CA SER A 53 -2.35 31.00 6.25
C SER A 53 -0.89 30.73 6.62
N TYR A 54 -0.24 29.81 5.93
CA TYR A 54 1.22 29.72 5.96
C TYR A 54 1.77 29.37 4.58
N ARG A 55 3.05 29.69 4.37
CA ARG A 55 3.83 29.18 3.24
C ARG A 55 5.11 28.51 3.73
N VAL A 56 5.56 27.49 3.02
CA VAL A 56 6.88 26.89 3.23
C VAL A 56 7.92 27.79 2.55
N GLU A 57 8.89 28.28 3.29
CA GLU A 57 9.96 29.14 2.76
C GLU A 57 11.19 28.34 2.32
N ARG A 58 11.53 27.33 3.14
CA ARG A 58 12.74 26.52 2.98
C ARG A 58 12.50 25.16 3.60
N CYS A 59 13.04 24.12 2.97
CA CYS A 59 13.24 22.84 3.64
C CYS A 59 14.72 22.47 3.59
N CYS A 60 15.22 21.81 4.62
CA CYS A 60 16.58 21.27 4.64
C CYS A 60 16.64 19.91 5.33
N ILE A 61 17.63 19.11 4.95
CA ILE A 61 17.99 17.85 5.61
C ILE A 61 19.11 18.15 6.60
N VAL A 62 18.96 17.72 7.85
CA VAL A 62 20.05 17.68 8.83
C VAL A 62 20.64 16.27 8.84
N LYS A 63 21.97 16.18 8.78
CA LYS A 63 22.68 14.89 8.77
C LYS A 63 23.06 14.48 10.20
N LYS A 64 23.13 13.17 10.46
CA LYS A 64 23.55 12.62 11.77
C LYS A 64 24.97 13.02 12.19
N GLY A 65 25.85 13.31 11.24
CA GLY A 65 27.22 13.78 11.49
C GLY A 65 27.37 15.30 11.56
N GLY A 66 26.26 16.04 11.62
CA GLY A 66 26.25 17.50 11.50
C GLY A 66 26.18 17.99 10.04
N GLY A 67 25.83 19.27 9.90
CA GLY A 67 25.63 19.93 8.61
C GLY A 67 24.22 19.78 8.03
N THR A 68 23.88 20.73 7.15
CA THR A 68 22.56 20.83 6.52
C THR A 68 22.67 20.80 5.00
N ILE A 69 21.72 20.14 4.34
CA ILE A 69 21.54 20.22 2.88
C ILE A 69 20.23 20.95 2.62
N ASP A 70 20.31 22.06 1.90
CA ASP A 70 19.11 22.75 1.44
C ASP A 70 18.43 21.99 0.30
N LEU A 71 17.11 21.90 0.39
CA LEU A 71 16.28 21.23 -0.60
C LEU A 71 15.72 22.27 -1.55
N GLU A 72 15.93 22.04 -2.84
CA GLU A 72 15.30 22.84 -3.88
C GLU A 72 13.87 22.33 -4.15
N PRO A 73 12.86 23.22 -4.17
CA PRO A 73 11.49 22.83 -4.45
C PRO A 73 11.33 22.48 -5.93
N CYS A 74 10.90 21.25 -6.21
CA CYS A 74 10.54 20.85 -7.55
C CYS A 74 9.05 21.09 -7.80
N LEU A 75 8.67 22.24 -8.36
CA LEU A 75 7.26 22.62 -8.57
C LEU A 75 6.67 22.10 -9.89
N THR A 76 7.51 21.87 -10.89
CA THR A 76 7.14 21.47 -12.26
C THR A 76 7.44 20.02 -12.57
N HIS A 77 8.02 19.28 -11.63
CA HIS A 77 8.47 17.92 -11.88
C HIS A 77 7.29 16.94 -11.84
N THR A 78 6.78 16.61 -13.02
CA THR A 78 6.18 15.31 -13.28
C THR A 78 7.23 14.25 -12.98
N SER A 79 6.97 13.39 -11.99
CA SER A 79 7.85 12.24 -11.71
C SER A 79 8.14 11.48 -12.99
N ALA A 80 9.39 11.42 -13.43
CA ALA A 80 9.83 10.57 -14.54
C ALA A 80 9.77 9.07 -14.19
N VAL A 81 9.32 8.73 -12.99
CA VAL A 81 8.82 7.40 -12.66
C VAL A 81 7.31 7.52 -12.60
N GLU A 82 6.67 7.32 -13.76
CA GLU A 82 5.34 6.77 -13.76
C GLU A 82 5.44 5.41 -13.04
N PRO A 83 4.67 5.14 -11.97
CA PRO A 83 4.34 3.74 -11.73
C PRO A 83 3.66 3.31 -13.01
N THR A 84 4.23 2.31 -13.70
CA THR A 84 3.61 1.64 -14.84
C THR A 84 2.12 1.62 -14.56
N LEU A 85 1.38 2.40 -15.37
CA LEU A 85 -0.07 2.43 -15.35
C LEU A 85 -0.53 0.98 -15.14
N ALA A 86 -1.44 0.81 -14.19
CA ALA A 86 -2.02 -0.46 -13.75
C ALA A 86 -2.11 -1.48 -14.91
N PRO A 87 -2.09 -2.79 -14.67
CA PRO A 87 -2.55 -3.71 -15.70
C PRO A 87 -3.98 -3.29 -16.07
N VAL A 88 -4.11 -2.56 -17.18
CA VAL A 88 -5.35 -2.34 -17.92
C VAL A 88 -5.56 -3.63 -18.70
N VAL A 89 -5.59 -4.76 -18.00
CA VAL A 89 -6.32 -5.91 -18.52
C VAL A 89 -7.72 -5.74 -17.95
N VAL A 90 -8.41 -4.72 -18.48
CA VAL A 90 -9.81 -4.95 -18.80
C VAL A 90 -9.72 -5.99 -19.89
N GLU A 91 -10.09 -7.23 -19.57
CA GLU A 91 -10.40 -8.23 -20.57
C GLU A 91 -11.16 -7.53 -21.68
N ARG A 92 -10.58 -7.49 -22.89
CA ARG A 92 -11.06 -6.61 -23.96
C ARG A 92 -12.45 -7.06 -24.41
N THR A 93 -13.50 -6.62 -23.74
CA THR A 93 -14.74 -6.37 -24.46
C THR A 93 -14.47 -5.17 -25.35
N MET A 94 -14.34 -5.40 -26.66
CA MET A 94 -14.21 -4.35 -27.67
C MET A 94 -15.36 -3.35 -27.50
N THR A 95 -15.06 -2.20 -26.89
CA THR A 95 -15.95 -1.04 -26.89
C THR A 95 -15.33 0.05 -27.74
N THR A 96 -16.19 0.83 -28.41
CA THR A 96 -15.80 1.76 -29.47
C THR A 96 -14.79 2.82 -29.01
N ARG A 97 -14.04 3.39 -29.96
CA ARG A 97 -12.99 4.43 -29.72
C ARG A 97 -13.43 5.59 -28.82
N ALA A 98 -14.73 5.91 -28.80
CA ALA A 98 -15.31 6.98 -27.99
C ALA A 98 -15.52 6.59 -26.51
N ALA A 99 -15.73 5.31 -26.21
CA ALA A 99 -15.88 4.81 -24.83
C ALA A 99 -14.53 4.78 -24.10
N ALA A 100 -13.46 4.34 -24.78
CA ALA A 100 -12.10 4.33 -24.23
C ALA A 100 -11.55 5.74 -23.93
N SER A 101 -11.86 6.72 -24.79
CA SER A 101 -11.45 8.11 -24.56
C SER A 101 -12.20 8.74 -23.39
N ASN A 102 -13.49 8.44 -23.21
CA ASN A 102 -14.27 8.91 -22.07
C ASN A 102 -13.84 8.26 -20.74
N ALA A 103 -13.50 6.96 -20.73
CA ALA A 103 -12.95 6.29 -19.55
C ALA A 103 -11.60 6.91 -19.11
N LEU A 104 -10.71 7.20 -20.07
CA LEU A 104 -9.44 7.90 -19.81
C LEU A 104 -9.65 9.34 -19.34
N ARG A 105 -10.69 10.02 -19.84
CA ARG A 105 -11.05 11.38 -19.41
C ARG A 105 -11.68 11.40 -18.02
N GLN A 106 -12.49 10.40 -17.67
CA GLN A 106 -13.04 10.22 -16.31
C GLN A 106 -11.96 9.85 -15.29
N GLN A 107 -10.94 9.06 -15.67
CA GLN A 107 -9.77 8.81 -14.83
C GLN A 107 -8.99 10.09 -14.50
N ARG A 108 -8.93 11.08 -15.42
CA ARG A 108 -8.28 12.37 -15.16
C ARG A 108 -9.03 13.26 -14.14
N PHE A 109 -10.27 12.95 -13.78
CA PHE A 109 -11.09 13.75 -12.85
C PHE A 109 -11.27 13.16 -11.45
N VAL A 110 -10.56 12.08 -11.10
CA VAL A 110 -10.61 11.58 -9.72
C VAL A 110 -9.92 12.62 -8.81
N ARG A 111 -10.75 13.29 -8.00
CA ARG A 111 -10.35 14.22 -6.93
C ARG A 111 -9.65 13.42 -5.84
N GLU A 112 -8.40 13.02 -6.09
CA GLU A 112 -7.65 12.21 -5.15
C GLU A 112 -6.95 13.11 -4.13
N VAL A 113 -7.43 13.07 -2.88
CA VAL A 113 -6.64 13.50 -1.73
C VAL A 113 -5.60 12.43 -1.52
N THR A 114 -4.33 12.75 -1.76
CA THR A 114 -3.23 11.77 -1.65
C THR A 114 -2.80 11.56 -0.21
N ILE A 115 -3.00 12.58 0.65
CA ILE A 115 -2.57 12.57 2.05
C ILE A 115 -3.74 12.93 2.96
N GLN A 116 -3.98 12.11 3.96
CA GLN A 116 -4.93 12.36 5.04
C GLN A 116 -4.21 12.21 6.39
N TYR A 117 -4.64 12.97 7.37
CA TYR A 117 -4.15 12.79 8.74
C TYR A 117 -4.73 11.50 9.33
N ASN A 118 -3.85 10.67 9.90
CA ASN A 118 -4.20 9.42 10.56
C ASN A 118 -4.89 9.68 11.91
N LEU A 119 -5.24 8.60 12.62
CA LEU A 119 -5.87 8.70 13.95
C LEU A 119 -4.98 9.38 15.03
N CYS A 120 -3.69 9.58 14.75
CA CYS A 120 -2.72 10.28 15.60
C CYS A 120 -2.34 11.67 15.04
N ASN A 121 -3.07 12.19 14.05
CA ASN A 121 -2.78 13.44 13.35
C ASN A 121 -1.40 13.47 12.64
N GLU A 122 -0.92 12.31 12.18
CA GLU A 122 0.27 12.20 11.33
C GLU A 122 -0.15 12.04 9.85
N PRO A 123 0.61 12.57 8.89
CA PRO A 123 0.26 12.51 7.48
C PRO A 123 0.44 11.10 6.91
N TRP A 124 -0.65 10.43 6.56
CA TRP A 124 -0.68 9.12 5.90
C TRP A 124 -1.26 9.21 4.49
N ILE A 125 -1.02 8.19 3.67
CA ILE A 125 -1.57 8.15 2.32
C ILE A 125 -3.04 7.76 2.42
N LYS A 126 -3.92 8.42 1.66
CA LYS A 126 -5.31 7.98 1.52
C LYS A 126 -5.31 6.57 0.91
N TYR A 127 -6.12 5.68 1.45
CA TYR A 127 -6.29 4.36 0.86
C TYR A 127 -6.76 4.46 -0.60
N SER A 128 -6.11 3.67 -1.43
CA SER A 128 -6.42 3.45 -2.84
C SER A 128 -5.95 2.05 -3.17
N ILE A 129 -6.74 1.29 -3.92
CA ILE A 129 -6.37 -0.08 -4.34
C ILE A 129 -5.00 -0.11 -5.02
N SER A 130 -4.62 0.95 -5.73
CA SER A 130 -3.31 1.11 -6.39
C SER A 130 -2.09 1.06 -5.45
N ILE A 131 -2.28 1.20 -4.14
CA ILE A 131 -1.21 1.17 -3.13
C ILE A 131 -0.87 -0.26 -2.74
N VAL A 132 -1.86 -1.15 -2.75
CA VAL A 132 -1.76 -2.56 -2.39
C VAL A 132 -1.83 -3.49 -3.61
N ALA A 133 -2.29 -2.98 -4.75
CA ALA A 133 -2.28 -3.70 -6.01
C ALA A 133 -0.85 -3.92 -6.49
N ASP A 134 -0.54 -5.19 -6.78
CA ASP A 134 0.77 -5.62 -7.24
C ASP A 134 1.09 -4.99 -8.61
N LYS A 135 2.20 -4.26 -8.68
CA LYS A 135 2.50 -3.35 -9.81
C LYS A 135 3.17 -4.02 -11.02
N GLY A 136 2.85 -5.29 -11.30
CA GLY A 136 3.38 -6.02 -12.46
C GLY A 136 3.42 -7.53 -12.25
N LEU A 137 4.17 -8.25 -13.10
CA LEU A 137 4.31 -9.72 -13.06
C LEU A 137 5.55 -10.20 -12.30
N LYS A 138 6.35 -9.28 -11.73
CA LYS A 138 7.58 -9.62 -11.01
C LYS A 138 7.27 -9.77 -9.52
N LYS A 139 7.47 -10.96 -8.96
CA LYS A 139 7.25 -11.28 -7.53
C LYS A 139 7.75 -10.21 -6.54
N PRO A 140 8.93 -9.57 -6.71
CA PRO A 140 9.39 -8.53 -5.78
C PRO A 140 8.56 -7.24 -5.74
N LEU A 141 7.66 -7.03 -6.71
CA LEU A 141 6.78 -5.86 -6.78
C LEU A 141 5.43 -6.11 -6.09
N TYR A 142 5.25 -7.29 -5.49
CA TYR A 142 4.01 -7.69 -4.86
C TYR A 142 3.97 -7.16 -3.42
N THR A 143 2.80 -6.76 -2.96
CA THR A 143 2.56 -6.35 -1.58
C THR A 143 2.93 -7.46 -0.62
N SER A 144 2.58 -8.71 -0.95
CA SER A 144 3.01 -9.90 -0.21
C SER A 144 4.54 -10.01 -0.11
N ALA A 145 5.27 -9.74 -1.19
CA ALA A 145 6.73 -9.77 -1.17
C ALA A 145 7.36 -8.67 -0.31
N ARG A 146 6.72 -7.49 -0.20
CA ARG A 146 7.14 -6.43 0.72
C ARG A 146 6.95 -6.86 2.17
N LEU A 147 5.79 -7.45 2.48
CA LEU A 147 5.50 -7.99 3.80
C LEU A 147 6.50 -9.09 4.20
N LYS A 148 6.81 -9.99 3.25
CA LYS A 148 7.78 -11.07 3.44
C LYS A 148 9.22 -10.57 3.64
N LYS A 149 9.57 -9.39 3.12
CA LYS A 149 10.85 -8.70 3.39
C LYS A 149 10.88 -7.99 4.75
N GLY A 150 9.83 -8.13 5.55
CA GLY A 150 9.72 -7.59 6.90
C GLY A 150 8.96 -6.27 6.99
N GLU A 151 8.48 -5.68 5.88
CA GLU A 151 7.58 -4.53 6.02
C GLU A 151 6.24 -4.97 6.65
N VAL A 152 5.58 -4.04 7.34
CA VAL A 152 4.27 -4.24 7.95
C VAL A 152 3.31 -3.21 7.39
N LEU A 153 2.12 -3.66 7.00
CA LEU A 153 1.10 -2.80 6.43
C LEU A 153 0.10 -2.39 7.51
N TYR A 154 0.07 -1.09 7.80
CA TYR A 154 -0.93 -0.49 8.70
C TYR A 154 -2.01 0.20 7.89
N LEU A 155 -3.26 -0.06 8.26
CA LEU A 155 -4.45 0.40 7.54
C LEU A 155 -5.42 1.01 8.55
N GLU A 156 -6.08 2.10 8.18
CA GLU A 156 -7.07 2.72 9.07
C GLU A 156 -8.42 2.87 8.40
N THR A 157 -9.47 2.58 9.16
CA THR A 157 -10.82 3.12 8.92
C THR A 157 -10.88 4.54 9.50
N HIS A 158 -12.06 5.15 9.56
CA HIS A 158 -12.20 6.45 10.25
C HIS A 158 -12.03 6.38 11.78
N SER A 159 -11.99 5.18 12.38
CA SER A 159 -12.00 5.01 13.84
C SER A 159 -11.03 3.94 14.37
N CYS A 160 -10.58 3.02 13.53
CA CYS A 160 -9.74 1.89 13.94
C CYS A 160 -8.46 1.82 13.10
N ARG A 161 -7.38 1.32 13.71
CA ARG A 161 -6.14 0.95 13.01
C ARG A 161 -5.96 -0.57 13.03
N TYR A 162 -5.55 -1.10 11.90
CA TYR A 162 -5.27 -2.52 11.68
C TYR A 162 -3.84 -2.72 11.22
N GLU A 163 -3.34 -3.93 11.43
CA GLU A 163 -2.01 -4.40 11.08
C GLU A 163 -2.15 -5.69 10.25
N LEU A 164 -1.51 -5.72 9.08
CA LEU A 164 -1.24 -6.94 8.32
C LEU A 164 0.27 -7.16 8.31
N CYS A 165 0.71 -8.29 8.86
CA CYS A 165 2.12 -8.68 8.89
C CYS A 165 2.31 -10.12 8.43
N PHE A 166 3.48 -10.39 7.83
CA PHE A 166 3.96 -11.73 7.55
C PHE A 166 4.43 -12.41 8.84
N THR A 167 4.03 -13.65 9.07
CA THR A 167 4.40 -14.42 10.27
C THR A 167 5.29 -15.62 10.00
N GLY A 168 5.46 -16.01 8.74
CA GLY A 168 6.34 -17.11 8.35
C GLY A 168 5.79 -17.91 7.17
N GLU A 169 6.45 -19.03 6.89
CA GLU A 169 6.00 -19.98 5.87
C GLU A 169 5.48 -21.24 6.56
N LYS A 170 4.43 -21.85 6.02
CA LYS A 170 3.87 -23.12 6.49
C LYS A 170 3.92 -24.15 5.37
N MET A 171 4.35 -25.36 5.72
CA MET A 171 4.34 -26.49 4.80
C MET A 171 2.96 -27.15 4.80
N VAL A 172 2.32 -27.22 3.64
CA VAL A 172 0.99 -27.83 3.47
C VAL A 172 1.10 -28.95 2.44
N LYS A 173 0.44 -30.08 2.72
CA LYS A 173 0.36 -31.20 1.77
C LYS A 173 -0.48 -30.76 0.58
N ALA A 174 0.03 -30.89 -0.64
CA ALA A 174 -0.76 -30.65 -1.84
C ALA A 174 -2.00 -31.54 -1.81
N THR A 175 -3.17 -30.93 -1.62
CA THR A 175 -4.43 -31.63 -1.76
C THR A 175 -4.75 -31.63 -3.25
N GLN A 176 -4.78 -32.79 -3.90
CA GLN A 176 -5.23 -32.91 -5.29
C GLN A 176 -6.70 -32.48 -5.34
N ALA A 177 -6.95 -31.20 -5.63
CA ALA A 177 -8.28 -30.71 -5.94
C ALA A 177 -8.70 -31.32 -7.29
N SER A 178 -9.68 -32.21 -7.21
CA SER A 178 -10.20 -33.01 -8.31
C SER A 178 -10.64 -32.16 -9.50
N GLN A 179 -10.23 -32.63 -10.68
CA GLN A 179 -10.87 -32.38 -11.96
C GLN A 179 -12.40 -32.55 -11.83
N VAL A 180 -13.17 -31.52 -12.21
CA VAL A 180 -14.59 -31.68 -12.55
C VAL A 180 -14.90 -30.82 -13.79
N HIS A 181 -15.28 -31.54 -14.86
CA HIS A 181 -15.94 -31.12 -16.12
C HIS A 181 -15.11 -30.43 -17.21
N GLU A 182 -15.16 -30.75 -18.50
CA GLU A 182 -15.86 -31.73 -19.37
C GLU A 182 -15.04 -31.69 -20.71
N GLU A 183 -14.75 -32.76 -21.45
CA GLU A 183 -15.62 -33.36 -22.46
C GLU A 183 -15.06 -34.71 -22.97
N THR A 184 -16.02 -35.57 -23.26
CA THR A 184 -16.03 -36.87 -23.95
C THR A 184 -15.20 -36.95 -25.24
N GLU A 185 -14.39 -38.01 -25.43
CA GLU A 185 -14.50 -39.00 -26.52
C GLU A 185 -13.26 -39.94 -26.67
N LYS A 186 -13.53 -41.26 -26.53
CA LYS A 186 -13.02 -42.42 -27.29
C LYS A 186 -11.52 -42.79 -27.32
N SER A 187 -11.21 -43.82 -26.51
CA SER A 187 -10.56 -45.12 -26.85
C SER A 187 -9.26 -45.19 -27.69
N HIS A 188 -8.17 -45.73 -27.11
CA HIS A 188 -7.56 -47.03 -27.48
C HIS A 188 -6.44 -47.49 -26.52
N ASN A 189 -6.28 -48.82 -26.45
CA ASN A 189 -5.40 -49.65 -25.61
C ASN A 189 -3.89 -49.33 -25.67
N HIS A 190 -3.15 -49.58 -24.58
CA HIS A 190 -2.13 -50.63 -24.44
C HIS A 190 -1.54 -50.70 -23.00
N HIS A 191 -1.16 -51.91 -22.59
CA HIS A 191 -0.78 -52.36 -21.24
C HIS A 191 0.77 -52.44 -21.09
N PRO A 192 1.33 -52.82 -19.92
CA PRO A 192 2.10 -51.94 -19.04
C PRO A 192 3.63 -52.24 -19.07
N HIS A 193 4.43 -51.34 -18.49
CA HIS A 193 5.77 -51.70 -18.02
C HIS A 193 6.05 -51.08 -16.65
N SER A 194 6.25 -51.94 -15.66
CA SER A 194 6.69 -51.58 -14.33
C SER A 194 8.12 -51.07 -14.37
N SER A 195 8.41 -49.98 -13.66
CA SER A 195 9.70 -49.84 -12.98
C SER A 195 9.48 -49.19 -11.63
N ASN A 196 10.03 -49.89 -10.65
CA ASN A 196 9.95 -49.73 -9.22
C ASN A 196 10.74 -48.49 -8.77
N GLY A 197 10.15 -47.67 -7.90
CA GLY A 197 10.83 -46.49 -7.36
C GLY A 197 9.91 -45.49 -6.68
N GLU A 198 8.98 -45.95 -5.82
CA GLU A 198 8.21 -45.08 -4.94
C GLU A 198 9.15 -44.40 -3.93
N LYS A 199 9.69 -43.24 -4.33
CA LYS A 199 9.80 -42.11 -3.41
C LYS A 199 8.57 -41.27 -3.68
N THR A 200 7.54 -41.47 -2.87
CA THR A 200 6.46 -40.50 -2.71
C THR A 200 7.09 -39.24 -2.13
N ASP A 201 7.67 -38.40 -2.98
CA ASP A 201 7.86 -36.98 -2.68
C ASP A 201 6.43 -36.47 -2.49
N SER A 202 5.97 -36.47 -1.24
CA SER A 202 4.76 -35.78 -0.87
C SER A 202 5.00 -34.33 -1.29
N ASP A 203 4.33 -33.89 -2.36
CA ASP A 203 4.38 -32.52 -2.86
C ASP A 203 3.89 -31.58 -1.75
N ASN A 204 4.83 -31.17 -0.92
CA ASN A 204 4.60 -30.27 0.19
C ASN A 204 4.85 -28.87 -0.35
N VAL A 205 3.79 -28.06 -0.42
CA VAL A 205 3.86 -26.68 -0.88
C VAL A 205 4.11 -25.79 0.33
N LEU A 206 5.13 -24.93 0.22
CA LEU A 206 5.34 -23.84 1.17
C LEU A 206 4.39 -22.69 0.82
N ILE A 207 3.55 -22.31 1.77
CA ILE A 207 2.67 -21.15 1.65
C ILE A 207 3.11 -20.06 2.63
N ASP A 208 3.04 -18.81 2.18
CA ASP A 208 3.28 -17.63 3.00
C ASP A 208 2.08 -17.41 3.93
N ILE A 209 2.37 -17.15 5.21
CA ILE A 209 1.35 -16.96 6.24
C ILE A 209 1.38 -15.53 6.77
N PHE A 210 0.18 -14.96 6.90
CA PHE A 210 -0.05 -13.61 7.38
C PHE A 210 -0.96 -13.61 8.62
N ARG A 211 -0.89 -12.50 9.34
CA ARG A 211 -1.74 -12.20 10.50
C ARG A 211 -2.42 -10.86 10.32
N TRP A 212 -3.73 -10.84 10.54
CA TRP A 212 -4.54 -9.63 10.58
C TRP A 212 -4.90 -9.29 12.02
N SER A 213 -4.57 -8.08 12.45
CA SER A 213 -4.79 -7.65 13.83
C SER A 213 -5.37 -6.25 13.91
N ARG A 214 -6.18 -5.98 14.94
CA ARG A 214 -6.63 -4.63 15.29
C ARG A 214 -5.70 -4.05 16.36
N CYS A 215 -5.22 -2.83 16.15
CA CYS A 215 -4.50 -2.11 17.20
C CYS A 215 -5.47 -1.76 18.33
N LYS A 216 -5.14 -2.11 19.57
CA LYS A 216 -5.97 -1.78 20.76
C LYS A 216 -6.11 -0.26 20.92
N LYS A 217 -5.06 0.48 20.59
CA LYS A 217 -5.03 1.95 20.54
C LYS A 217 -4.21 2.40 19.33
N PRO A 218 -4.61 3.46 18.61
CA PRO A 218 -3.76 4.06 17.60
C PRO A 218 -2.55 4.73 18.28
N LEU A 219 -1.34 4.33 17.90
CA LEU A 219 -0.10 4.87 18.44
C LEU A 219 0.61 5.76 17.39
N PRO A 220 1.23 6.89 17.77
CA PRO A 220 2.08 7.63 16.85
C PRO A 220 3.21 6.77 16.30
N GLN A 221 3.63 6.99 15.05
CA GLN A 221 4.67 6.19 14.39
C GLN A 221 5.97 6.10 15.20
N LYS A 222 6.36 7.20 15.87
CA LYS A 222 7.55 7.23 16.74
C LYS A 222 7.45 6.20 17.87
N VAL A 223 6.28 6.05 18.49
CA VAL A 223 6.03 5.10 19.58
C VAL A 223 5.98 3.68 19.04
N MET A 224 5.34 3.46 17.89
CA MET A 224 5.33 2.14 17.24
C MET A 224 6.75 1.64 16.99
N ARG A 225 7.65 2.50 16.48
CA ARG A 225 9.05 2.14 16.24
C ARG A 225 9.84 1.82 17.52
N SER A 226 9.55 2.51 18.63
CA SER A 226 10.23 2.25 19.90
C SER A 226 9.74 0.97 20.58
N VAL A 227 8.46 0.61 20.39
CA VAL A 227 7.87 -0.60 20.97
C VAL A 227 8.18 -1.84 20.13
N GLY A 228 8.22 -1.69 18.80
CA GLY A 228 8.49 -2.76 17.85
C GLY A 228 7.49 -2.77 16.69
N ILE A 229 7.97 -3.14 15.50
CA ILE A 229 7.16 -3.32 14.31
C ILE A 229 7.47 -4.72 13.75
N PRO A 230 6.48 -5.62 13.57
CA PRO A 230 5.05 -5.48 13.93
C PRO A 230 4.84 -5.19 15.42
N LEU A 231 3.68 -4.61 15.77
CA LEU A 231 3.37 -4.32 17.17
C LEU A 231 3.31 -5.62 18.00
N PRO A 232 3.85 -5.63 19.24
CA PRO A 232 3.73 -6.76 20.15
C PRO A 232 2.27 -7.08 20.47
N LEU A 233 1.98 -8.35 20.79
CA LEU A 233 0.62 -8.87 21.08
C LEU A 233 -0.09 -8.13 22.22
N GLU A 234 0.65 -7.48 23.12
CA GLU A 234 0.06 -6.65 24.16
C GLU A 234 -0.64 -5.38 23.60
N HIS A 235 -0.24 -4.90 22.41
CA HIS A 235 -0.77 -3.71 21.74
C HIS A 235 -1.81 -4.01 20.65
N VAL A 236 -1.98 -5.28 20.28
CA VAL A 236 -2.90 -5.71 19.22
C VAL A 236 -3.85 -6.80 19.68
N GLU A 237 -5.01 -6.84 19.06
CA GLU A 237 -5.98 -7.92 19.14
C GLU A 237 -5.89 -8.69 17.82
N VAL A 238 -5.42 -9.93 17.87
CA VAL A 238 -5.36 -10.79 16.67
C VAL A 238 -6.79 -11.13 16.29
N LEU A 239 -7.18 -10.73 15.08
CA LEU A 239 -8.51 -11.02 14.55
C LEU A 239 -8.47 -12.31 13.74
N GLU A 240 -7.45 -12.44 12.89
CA GLU A 240 -7.24 -13.63 12.07
C GLU A 240 -5.74 -13.96 12.01
N GLU A 241 -5.43 -15.25 12.01
CA GLU A 241 -4.09 -15.80 11.91
C GLU A 241 -4.07 -16.93 10.89
N ASN A 242 -2.88 -17.35 10.49
CA ASN A 242 -2.71 -18.43 9.52
C ASN A 242 -3.32 -18.14 8.14
N LEU A 243 -3.47 -16.85 7.80
CA LEU A 243 -4.02 -16.40 6.52
C LEU A 243 -3.01 -16.70 5.40
N ASP A 244 -3.48 -17.27 4.30
CA ASP A 244 -2.73 -17.21 3.05
C ASP A 244 -2.91 -15.84 2.37
N TRP A 245 -2.28 -15.63 1.21
CA TRP A 245 -2.41 -14.37 0.49
C TRP A 245 -3.79 -14.19 -0.16
N GLU A 246 -4.44 -15.29 -0.56
CA GLU A 246 -5.75 -15.28 -1.24
C GLU A 246 -6.90 -15.00 -0.25
N ASP A 247 -6.69 -15.29 1.03
CA ASP A 247 -7.59 -14.91 2.12
C ASP A 247 -7.70 -13.39 2.32
N VAL A 248 -6.75 -12.60 1.78
CA VAL A 248 -6.72 -11.14 1.87
C VAL A 248 -7.25 -10.51 0.58
N GLN A 249 -8.55 -10.24 0.54
CA GLN A 249 -9.23 -9.77 -0.66
C GLN A 249 -9.33 -8.24 -0.68
N TRP A 250 -8.50 -7.58 -1.47
CA TRP A 250 -8.49 -6.13 -1.60
C TRP A 250 -9.61 -5.61 -2.52
N SER A 251 -10.25 -4.50 -2.13
CA SER A 251 -11.30 -3.84 -2.91
C SER A 251 -10.98 -2.36 -3.13
N GLN A 252 -11.77 -1.66 -3.95
CA GLN A 252 -11.55 -0.22 -4.16
C GLN A 252 -11.78 0.62 -2.89
N THR A 253 -12.56 0.10 -1.94
CA THR A 253 -12.99 0.78 -0.71
C THR A 253 -12.35 0.21 0.55
N GLY A 254 -11.65 -0.93 0.47
CA GLY A 254 -11.10 -1.56 1.64
C GLY A 254 -10.50 -2.94 1.42
N VAL A 255 -10.66 -3.80 2.43
CA VAL A 255 -10.17 -5.18 2.41
C VAL A 255 -11.21 -6.10 3.06
N TRP A 256 -11.34 -7.30 2.50
CA TRP A 256 -12.17 -8.38 3.00
C TRP A 256 -11.28 -9.47 3.55
N ILE A 257 -11.55 -9.87 4.79
CA ILE A 257 -10.82 -10.95 5.49
C ILE A 257 -11.86 -11.73 6.29
N ALA A 258 -11.85 -13.05 6.17
CA ALA A 258 -12.82 -13.94 6.85
C ALA A 258 -14.29 -13.50 6.66
N GLY A 259 -14.65 -13.10 5.43
CA GLY A 259 -16.02 -12.67 5.10
C GLY A 259 -16.44 -11.30 5.65
N LYS A 260 -15.53 -10.55 6.28
CA LYS A 260 -15.80 -9.21 6.84
C LYS A 260 -15.08 -8.12 6.07
N GLU A 261 -15.81 -7.09 5.65
CA GLU A 261 -15.24 -5.89 5.04
C GLU A 261 -14.72 -4.90 6.09
N TYR A 262 -13.55 -4.35 5.82
CA TYR A 262 -12.95 -3.24 6.53
C TYR A 262 -12.85 -2.04 5.58
N ALA A 263 -13.73 -1.05 5.71
CA ALA A 263 -13.73 0.15 4.86
C ALA A 263 -12.54 1.07 5.16
N LEU A 264 -11.53 1.06 4.30
CA LEU A 264 -10.25 1.71 4.53
C LEU A 264 -10.26 3.16 4.05
N ALA A 265 -9.76 4.04 4.91
CA ALA A 265 -9.56 5.45 4.61
C ALA A 265 -8.09 5.76 4.33
N ARG A 266 -7.17 5.08 5.02
CA ARG A 266 -5.73 5.40 5.00
C ARG A 266 -4.86 4.16 5.07
N VAL A 267 -3.64 4.28 4.58
CA VAL A 267 -2.68 3.17 4.50
C VAL A 267 -1.25 3.67 4.65
N HIS A 268 -0.42 2.87 5.33
CA HIS A 268 0.99 3.14 5.48
C HIS A 268 1.80 1.85 5.68
N PHE A 269 2.93 1.74 4.99
CA PHE A 269 3.88 0.65 5.22
C PHE A 269 4.98 1.13 6.16
N LEU A 270 5.34 0.30 7.13
CA LEU A 270 6.41 0.56 8.08
C LEU A 270 7.38 -0.61 8.13
N SER A 271 8.68 -0.33 8.10
CA SER A 271 9.72 -1.32 8.31
C SER A 271 10.16 -1.37 9.78
N PRO A 272 10.56 -2.55 10.29
CA PRO A 272 11.31 -2.70 11.53
C PRO A 272 12.55 -1.79 11.54
N SER A 273 12.94 -1.34 12.74
CA SER A 273 14.10 -0.46 12.94
C SER A 273 15.43 -1.18 12.70
#